data_AF-A0A524HT79-F1
#
_entry.id   AF-A0A524HT79-F1
#
_cell.length_a   1.000
_cell.length_b   1.000
_cell.length_c   1.000
_cell.angle_alpha   90.00
_cell.angle_beta   90.00
_cell.angle_gamma   90.00
#
_symmetry.space_group_name_H-M   'P 1'
#
loop_
_entity.id
_entity.type
_entity.pdbx_description
1 polymer ?
#
loop_
_entity_poly.entity_id
_entity_poly.type
_entity_poly.pdbx_seq_one_letter_code
_entity_poly.pdbx_strand_id
1 'polypeptide(L)' 'MGKIHSSAIIEDGAVLGADVEIGPFCSVGRNAKLGDGVT' A
#
# COMPACT_ATOMS: atom_id res chain seq x y z
N MET A 1 -7.21 -9.74 -5.11
CA MET A 1 -7.35 -9.65 -3.64
C MET A 1 -6.12 -8.94 -3.14
N GLY A 2 -6.24 -7.70 -2.64
CA GLY A 2 -5.07 -6.94 -2.18
C GLY A 2 -4.27 -7.67 -1.10
N LYS A 3 -2.94 -7.52 -1.10
CA LYS A 3 -2.02 -8.23 -0.20
C LYS A 3 -1.01 -7.27 0.39
N ILE A 4 -1.23 -6.87 1.64
CA ILE A 4 -0.33 -5.99 2.38
C ILE A 4 0.43 -6.84 3.39
N HIS A 5 1.75 -6.90 3.26
CA HIS A 5 2.58 -7.61 4.23
C HIS A 5 2.51 -6.95 5.62
N SER A 6 2.50 -7.73 6.69
CA SER A 6 2.35 -7.22 8.06
C SER A 6 3.49 -6.31 8.53
N SER A 7 4.66 -6.39 7.88
CA SER A 7 5.80 -5.49 8.14
C SER A 7 5.76 -4.19 7.32
N ALA A 8 4.78 -4.03 6.42
CA ALA A 8 4.61 -2.79 5.69
C ALA A 8 4.09 -1.69 6.63
N ILE A 9 4.63 -0.49 6.47
CA ILE A 9 4.19 0.70 7.21
C ILE A 9 3.36 1.54 6.26
N ILE A 10 2.11 1.81 6.63
CA ILE A 10 1.20 2.65 5.87
C ILE A 10 0.83 3.81 6.76
N GLU A 11 1.22 5.02 6.36
CA GLU A 11 0.89 6.23 7.10
C GLU A 11 -0.58 6.62 6.88
N ASP A 12 -1.19 7.16 7.94
CA ASP A 12 -2.53 7.74 7.88
C ASP A 12 -2.60 8.85 6.84
N GLY A 13 -3.40 8.62 5.79
CA GLY A 13 -3.60 9.50 4.64
C GLY A 13 -3.28 8.86 3.29
N ALA A 14 -2.55 7.74 3.29
CA ALA A 14 -2.30 6.98 2.07
C ALA A 14 -3.61 6.50 1.42
N VAL A 15 -3.70 6.60 0.09
CA VAL A 15 -4.84 6.11 -0.69
C VAL A 15 -4.41 4.86 -1.46
N LEU A 16 -5.06 3.73 -1.18
CA LEU A 16 -4.79 2.45 -1.83
C LEU A 16 -5.98 2.10 -2.74
N GLY A 17 -5.70 1.89 -4.03
CA GLY A 17 -6.66 1.37 -4.99
C GLY A 17 -7.06 -0.08 -4.71
N ALA A 18 -7.95 -0.61 -5.54
CA ALA A 18 -8.35 -2.01 -5.47
C ALA A 18 -7.19 -2.93 -5.85
N ASP A 19 -7.13 -4.11 -5.20
CA ASP A 19 -6.15 -5.16 -5.53
C ASP A 19 -4.67 -4.74 -5.47
N VAL A 20 -4.33 -3.76 -4.62
CA VAL A 20 -2.95 -3.36 -4.36
C VAL A 20 -2.20 -4.43 -3.56
N GLU A 21 -0.96 -4.69 -3.96
CA GLU A 21 -0.01 -5.54 -3.23
C GLU A 21 1.13 -4.69 -2.67
N ILE A 22 1.48 -4.91 -1.40
CA ILE A 22 2.58 -4.21 -0.72
C ILE A 22 3.48 -5.27 -0.07
N GLY A 23 4.73 -5.29 -0.52
CA GLY A 23 5.75 -6.23 -0.05
C GLY A 23 6.25 -5.96 1.39
N PRO A 24 7.05 -6.89 1.94
CA PRO A 24 7.66 -6.72 3.25
C PRO A 24 8.59 -5.50 3.27
N PHE A 25 8.56 -4.75 4.38
CA PHE A 25 9.43 -3.58 4.62
C PHE A 25 9.20 -2.37 3.70
N CYS A 26 8.12 -2.37 2.92
CA CYS A 26 7.68 -1.18 2.18
C CYS A 26 7.13 -0.12 3.15
N SER A 27 7.29 1.16 2.79
CA SER A 27 6.69 2.29 3.50
C SER A 27 5.86 3.12 2.52
N VAL A 28 4.58 3.31 2.83
CA VAL A 28 3.65 4.12 2.05
C VAL A 28 3.35 5.40 2.82
N GLY A 29 3.91 6.51 2.34
CA GLY A 29 3.74 7.82 2.96
C GLY A 29 2.33 8.38 2.80
N ARG A 30 1.94 9.29 3.69
CA ARG A 30 0.58 9.83 3.78
C ARG A 30 0.04 10.57 2.54
N ASN A 31 0.90 10.92 1.60
CA ASN A 31 0.54 11.61 0.35
C ASN A 31 0.55 10.66 -0.86
N ALA A 32 0.86 9.38 -0.67
CA ALA A 32 0.91 8.39 -1.73
C ALA A 32 -0.51 8.00 -2.19
N LYS A 33 -0.63 7.80 -3.50
CA LYS A 33 -1.84 7.30 -4.14
C LYS A 33 -1.44 6.12 -5.03
N LEU A 34 -1.78 4.91 -4.61
CA LEU A 34 -1.55 3.69 -5.38
C LEU A 34 -2.79 3.40 -6.21
N GLY A 35 -2.61 3.24 -7.53
CA GLY A 35 -3.68 2.87 -8.44
C GLY A 35 -4.10 1.41 -8.29
N ASP A 36 -5.17 1.03 -8.97
CA ASP A 36 -5.67 -0.35 -8.95
C ASP A 36 -4.64 -1.32 -9.53
N GLY A 37 -4.43 -2.46 -8.87
CA GLY A 37 -3.53 -3.53 -9.31
C GLY A 37 -2.03 -3.22 -9.24
N VAL A 38 -1.62 -2.17 -8.52
CA VAL A 38 -0.20 -1.84 -8.30
C VAL A 38 0.48 -2.83 -7.34
N THR A 39 1.74 -3.16 -7.61
CA THR A 39 2.62 -4.03 -6.80
C THR A 39 3.93 -3.32 -6.44
#